data_AF-A0A3M1IXG2-F1
#
_entry.id   AF-A0A3M1IXG2-F1
#
_cell.length_a   1.000
_cell.length_b   1.000
_cell.length_c   1.000
_cell.angle_alpha   90.00
_cell.angle_beta   90.00
_cell.angle_gamma   90.00
#
_symmetry.space_group_name_H-M   'P 1'
#
loop_
_entity.id
_entity.type
_entity.pdbx_description
1 polymer ?
#
loop_
_entity_poly.entity_id
_entity_poly.type
_entity_poly.pdbx_seq_one_letter_code
_entity_poly.pdbx_strand_id
1 'polypeptide(L)'
;WFDPDPRAVIPLDKFHVPRSLARRIRRGGFEIRVDWDFRAVITACAEPAPGRDTTWINAEIIDVYCQLHDAGFAHSVETWVDGQLAGGLYGVSIRGLFAGESMFSRAPDSSKIALVYLVQHLQRRGLVLLDTQFITDHLRRFGAVEISRSEYKNLLVQALQTWVSF
;
A
#
# COMPACT_ATOMS: atom_id res chain seq x y z
N TRP A 1 1.61 2.85 -19.57
CA TRP A 1 2.69 3.38 -18.73
C TRP A 1 2.40 4.82 -18.39
N PHE A 2 2.52 5.20 -17.10
CA PHE A 2 2.27 6.55 -16.59
C PHE A 2 3.47 7.03 -15.75
N ASP A 3 3.90 8.28 -15.92
CA ASP A 3 4.94 8.96 -15.13
C ASP A 3 4.42 10.37 -14.78
N PRO A 4 3.56 10.51 -13.76
CA PRO A 4 2.87 11.78 -13.50
C PRO A 4 3.83 12.89 -13.02
N ASP A 5 3.44 14.13 -13.26
CA ASP A 5 4.09 15.32 -12.67
C ASP A 5 2.99 16.32 -12.27
N PRO A 6 2.78 16.55 -10.96
CA PRO A 6 3.51 15.99 -9.82
C PRO A 6 3.25 14.49 -9.59
N ARG A 7 4.10 13.84 -8.78
CA ARG A 7 3.92 12.46 -8.31
C ARG A 7 3.70 12.43 -6.80
N ALA A 8 2.83 11.54 -6.33
CA ALA A 8 2.49 11.46 -4.91
C ALA A 8 3.30 10.40 -4.17
N VAL A 9 3.74 10.74 -2.96
CA VAL A 9 4.45 9.86 -2.04
C VAL A 9 3.91 10.01 -0.63
N ILE A 10 4.13 9.01 0.22
CA ILE A 10 3.96 9.13 1.68
C ILE A 10 5.35 9.14 2.31
N PRO A 11 5.84 10.27 2.83
CA PRO A 11 7.10 10.31 3.55
C PRO A 11 6.99 9.45 4.82
N LEU A 12 7.82 8.42 4.91
CA LEU A 12 7.76 7.43 6.00
C LEU A 12 7.99 8.08 7.36
N ASP A 13 8.84 9.11 7.45
CA ASP A 13 9.15 9.87 8.66
C ASP A 13 8.04 10.87 9.08
N LYS A 14 7.12 11.21 8.17
CA LYS A 14 6.01 12.16 8.41
C LYS A 14 4.63 11.51 8.34
N PHE A 15 4.57 10.18 8.40
CA PHE A 15 3.31 9.46 8.33
C PHE A 15 2.39 9.84 9.50
N HIS A 16 1.20 10.32 9.16
CA HIS A 16 0.20 10.74 10.14
C HIS A 16 -0.85 9.64 10.35
N VAL A 17 -1.05 9.21 11.59
CA VAL A 17 -2.17 8.33 11.95
C VAL A 17 -3.28 9.18 12.56
N PRO A 18 -4.46 9.30 11.89
CA PRO A 18 -5.59 10.02 12.45
C PRO A 18 -5.97 9.52 13.85
N ARG A 19 -6.28 10.45 14.78
CA ARG A 19 -6.55 10.11 16.19
C ARG A 19 -7.64 9.05 16.38
N SER A 20 -8.70 9.10 15.57
CA SER A 20 -9.79 8.12 15.58
C SER A 20 -9.30 6.73 15.18
N LEU A 21 -8.47 6.63 14.15
CA LEU A 21 -7.86 5.38 13.70
C LEU A 21 -6.88 4.83 14.74
N ALA A 22 -6.04 5.67 15.35
CA ALA A 22 -5.14 5.25 16.42
C ALA A 22 -5.92 4.64 17.60
N ARG A 23 -7.08 5.23 17.96
CA ARG A 23 -7.99 4.65 18.96
C ARG A 23 -8.60 3.33 18.51
N ARG A 24 -8.97 3.18 17.22
CA ARG A 24 -9.48 1.92 16.68
C ARG A 24 -8.42 0.82 16.73
N ILE A 25 -7.19 1.12 16.32
CA ILE A 25 -6.04 0.20 16.38
C ILE A 25 -5.81 -0.28 17.81
N ARG A 26 -5.78 0.63 18.79
CA ARG A 26 -5.59 0.26 20.21
C ARG A 26 -6.67 -0.65 20.79
N ARG A 27 -7.88 -0.63 20.24
CA ARG A 27 -8.97 -1.53 20.67
C ARG A 27 -8.79 -2.97 20.18
N GLY A 28 -7.92 -3.21 19.20
CA GLY A 28 -7.73 -4.52 18.60
C GLY A 28 -8.99 -5.08 17.93
N GLY A 29 -9.15 -6.39 17.99
CA GLY A 29 -10.22 -7.13 17.31
C GLY A 29 -9.96 -7.30 15.81
N PHE A 30 -8.68 -7.42 15.44
CA PHE A 30 -8.23 -7.75 14.09
C PHE A 30 -6.86 -8.41 14.18
N GLU A 31 -6.49 -9.15 13.14
CA GLU A 31 -5.15 -9.70 12.93
C GLU A 31 -4.52 -9.04 11.70
N ILE A 32 -3.21 -8.84 11.73
CA ILE A 32 -2.46 -8.39 10.57
C ILE A 32 -1.66 -9.55 10.04
N ARG A 33 -1.83 -9.83 8.75
CA ARG A 33 -1.05 -10.83 8.03
C ARG A 33 -0.34 -10.15 6.87
N VAL A 34 0.78 -10.71 6.49
CA VAL A 34 1.61 -10.24 5.38
C VAL A 34 1.82 -11.45 4.48
N ASP A 35 1.55 -11.28 3.19
CA ASP A 35 1.78 -12.31 2.17
C ASP A 35 1.10 -13.65 2.46
N TRP A 36 -0.06 -13.61 3.11
CA TRP A 36 -0.82 -14.81 3.47
C TRP A 36 -1.80 -15.21 2.36
N ASP A 37 -2.48 -14.23 1.74
CA ASP A 37 -3.36 -14.46 0.60
C ASP A 37 -3.33 -13.28 -0.38
N PHE A 38 -2.18 -13.11 -1.06
CA PHE A 38 -1.96 -12.04 -2.04
C PHE A 38 -3.02 -12.04 -3.14
N ARG A 39 -3.38 -13.22 -3.66
CA ARG A 39 -4.38 -13.35 -4.74
C ARG A 39 -5.75 -12.86 -4.28
N ALA A 40 -6.18 -13.17 -3.05
CA ALA A 40 -7.44 -12.64 -2.52
C ALA A 40 -7.40 -11.12 -2.37
N VAL A 41 -6.27 -10.54 -1.95
CA VAL A 41 -6.11 -9.08 -1.80
C VAL A 41 -6.25 -8.37 -3.15
N ILE A 42 -5.51 -8.78 -4.18
CA ILE A 42 -5.59 -8.12 -5.50
C ILE A 42 -6.95 -8.35 -6.17
N THR A 43 -7.56 -9.53 -5.99
CA THR A 43 -8.91 -9.82 -6.49
C THR A 43 -9.93 -8.92 -5.81
N ALA A 44 -9.85 -8.73 -4.49
CA ALA A 44 -10.72 -7.80 -3.78
C ALA A 44 -10.47 -6.33 -4.17
N CYS A 45 -9.22 -5.98 -4.53
CA CYS A 45 -8.92 -4.67 -5.12
C CYS A 45 -9.49 -4.50 -6.54
N ALA A 46 -9.81 -5.58 -7.25
CA ALA A 46 -10.45 -5.53 -8.57
C ALA A 46 -11.96 -5.34 -8.50
N GLU A 47 -12.58 -5.58 -7.35
CA GLU A 47 -14.01 -5.48 -7.15
C GLU A 47 -14.51 -4.02 -7.31
N PRO A 48 -15.72 -3.83 -7.87
CA PRO A 48 -16.40 -2.55 -7.82
C PRO A 48 -16.62 -2.08 -6.38
N ALA A 49 -16.50 -0.79 -6.16
CA ALA A 49 -16.73 -0.16 -4.85
C ALA A 49 -17.54 1.13 -5.02
N PRO A 50 -18.19 1.65 -3.96
CA PRO A 50 -18.91 2.92 -4.05
C PRO A 50 -18.01 4.04 -4.61
N GLY A 51 -18.40 4.63 -5.74
CA GLY A 51 -17.61 5.66 -6.43
C GLY A 51 -16.50 5.13 -7.34
N ARG A 52 -16.40 3.81 -7.51
CA ARG A 52 -15.46 3.13 -8.41
C ARG A 52 -16.12 1.88 -9.00
N ASP A 53 -16.95 2.09 -10.02
CA ASP A 53 -17.69 1.01 -10.69
C ASP A 53 -16.80 0.13 -11.58
N THR A 54 -15.64 0.64 -11.99
CA THR A 54 -14.66 -0.09 -12.80
C THR A 54 -13.25 0.08 -12.26
N THR A 55 -12.40 -0.93 -12.48
CA THR A 55 -11.00 -0.92 -12.10
C THR A 55 -10.15 -1.31 -13.30
N TRP A 56 -8.88 -0.90 -13.29
CA TRP A 56 -7.90 -1.32 -14.31
C TRP A 56 -7.39 -2.75 -14.06
N ILE A 57 -7.73 -3.34 -12.92
CA ILE A 57 -7.27 -4.66 -12.47
C ILE A 57 -8.18 -5.71 -13.09
N ASN A 58 -7.75 -6.25 -14.24
CA ASN A 58 -8.40 -7.38 -14.90
C ASN A 58 -7.69 -8.71 -14.55
N ALA A 59 -8.18 -9.83 -15.10
CA ALA A 59 -7.63 -11.16 -14.83
C ALA A 59 -6.13 -11.27 -15.19
N GLU A 60 -5.70 -10.68 -16.31
CA GLU A 60 -4.30 -10.70 -16.74
C GLU A 60 -3.41 -9.94 -15.76
N ILE A 61 -3.85 -8.76 -15.28
CA ILE A 61 -3.16 -8.00 -14.25
C ILE A 61 -3.04 -8.83 -12.96
N ILE A 62 -4.12 -9.49 -12.54
CA ILE A 62 -4.09 -10.34 -11.33
C ILE A 62 -3.00 -11.41 -11.46
N ASP A 63 -2.94 -12.11 -12.59
CA ASP A 63 -1.98 -13.19 -12.79
C ASP A 63 -0.54 -12.68 -12.86
N VAL A 64 -0.29 -11.55 -13.54
CA VAL A 64 1.05 -10.93 -13.59
C VAL A 64 1.52 -10.51 -12.20
N TYR A 65 0.66 -9.90 -11.39
CA TYR A 65 1.02 -9.52 -10.03
C TYR A 65 1.20 -10.72 -9.10
N CYS A 66 0.44 -11.80 -9.30
CA CYS A 66 0.69 -13.05 -8.58
C CYS A 66 2.05 -13.66 -8.94
N GLN A 67 2.45 -13.61 -10.22
CA GLN A 67 3.80 -14.04 -10.61
C GLN A 67 4.89 -13.17 -9.99
N LEU A 68 4.68 -11.85 -9.89
CA LEU A 68 5.58 -10.96 -9.17
C LEU A 68 5.64 -11.27 -7.67
N HIS A 69 4.51 -11.68 -7.08
CA HIS A 69 4.45 -12.12 -5.69
C HIS A 69 5.25 -13.41 -5.49
N ASP A 70 5.04 -14.42 -6.33
CA ASP A 70 5.79 -15.69 -6.30
C ASP A 70 7.30 -15.48 -6.49
N ALA A 71 7.68 -14.45 -7.26
CA ALA A 71 9.07 -14.03 -7.47
C ALA A 71 9.65 -13.17 -6.33
N GLY A 72 8.85 -12.84 -5.30
CA GLY A 72 9.28 -12.07 -4.12
C GLY A 72 9.36 -10.55 -4.34
N PHE A 73 8.65 -10.02 -5.35
CA PHE A 73 8.62 -8.59 -5.65
C PHE A 73 7.30 -7.92 -5.31
N ALA A 74 6.18 -8.63 -5.31
CA ALA A 74 4.89 -8.07 -4.93
C ALA A 74 4.47 -8.58 -3.55
N HIS A 75 3.97 -7.69 -2.71
CA HIS A 75 3.61 -8.00 -1.34
C HIS A 75 2.25 -7.42 -0.96
N SER A 76 1.61 -8.07 0.00
CA SER A 76 0.31 -7.68 0.54
C SER A 76 0.38 -7.49 2.05
N VAL A 77 -0.42 -6.54 2.54
CA VAL A 77 -0.69 -6.37 3.97
C VAL A 77 -2.19 -6.46 4.18
N GLU A 78 -2.58 -7.36 5.08
CA GLU A 78 -3.94 -7.85 5.19
C GLU A 78 -4.48 -7.60 6.60
N THR A 79 -5.68 -7.04 6.68
CA THR A 79 -6.43 -6.89 7.93
C THR A 79 -7.51 -7.96 7.97
N TRP A 80 -7.40 -8.88 8.92
CA TRP A 80 -8.36 -9.95 9.15
C TRP A 80 -9.22 -9.66 10.38
N VAL A 81 -10.53 -9.91 10.29
CA VAL A 81 -11.48 -9.77 11.40
C VAL A 81 -12.34 -11.02 11.46
N ASP A 82 -12.40 -11.68 12.61
CA ASP A 82 -13.16 -12.93 12.81
C ASP A 82 -12.86 -14.00 11.75
N GLY A 83 -11.58 -14.13 11.39
CA GLY A 83 -11.11 -15.08 10.38
C GLY A 83 -11.44 -14.71 8.93
N GLN A 84 -12.01 -13.53 8.68
CA GLN A 84 -12.34 -13.04 7.33
C GLN A 84 -11.38 -11.94 6.89
N LEU A 85 -11.00 -11.97 5.60
CA LEU A 85 -10.21 -10.92 4.97
C LEU A 85 -11.06 -9.64 4.86
N ALA A 86 -10.86 -8.73 5.82
CA ALA A 86 -11.71 -7.57 6.05
C ALA A 86 -11.24 -6.33 5.29
N GLY A 87 -9.97 -6.29 4.88
CA GLY A 87 -9.38 -5.23 4.06
C GLY A 87 -7.90 -5.47 3.87
N GLY A 88 -7.27 -4.70 3.00
CA GLY A 88 -5.85 -4.87 2.72
C GLY A 88 -5.38 -3.98 1.60
N LEU A 89 -4.09 -4.08 1.32
CA LEU A 89 -3.43 -3.41 0.21
C LEU A 89 -2.34 -4.31 -0.36
N TYR A 90 -1.94 -4.03 -1.60
CA TYR A 90 -0.78 -4.66 -2.21
C TYR A 90 0.11 -3.62 -2.90
N GLY A 91 1.36 -4.00 -3.15
CA GLY A 91 2.32 -3.18 -3.85
C GLY A 91 3.55 -3.97 -4.29
N VAL A 92 4.44 -3.31 -5.02
CA VAL A 92 5.71 -3.87 -5.48
C VAL A 92 6.84 -3.30 -4.64
N SER A 93 7.73 -4.17 -4.14
CA SER A 93 8.95 -3.77 -3.46
C SER A 93 10.18 -4.10 -4.29
N ILE A 94 11.06 -3.11 -4.42
CA ILE A 94 12.38 -3.27 -5.02
C ILE A 94 13.35 -2.46 -4.20
N ARG A 95 14.28 -3.13 -3.50
CA ARG A 95 15.27 -2.46 -2.66
C ARG A 95 14.58 -1.53 -1.64
N GLY A 96 15.00 -0.28 -1.51
CA GLY A 96 14.40 0.69 -0.60
C GLY A 96 13.04 1.28 -1.05
N LEU A 97 12.48 0.85 -2.18
CA LEU A 97 11.19 1.30 -2.70
C LEU A 97 10.07 0.31 -2.36
N PHE A 98 8.92 0.86 -1.96
CA PHE A 98 7.63 0.20 -2.05
C PHE A 98 6.67 1.08 -2.86
N ALA A 99 6.16 0.57 -3.98
CA ALA A 99 5.12 1.20 -4.78
C ALA A 99 3.77 0.57 -4.43
N GLY A 100 2.90 1.31 -3.73
CA GLY A 100 1.57 0.83 -3.37
C GLY A 100 0.64 0.90 -4.57
N GLU A 101 -0.03 -0.20 -4.93
CA GLU A 101 -0.81 -0.29 -6.17
C GLU A 101 -2.30 -0.05 -5.92
N SER A 102 -2.87 -0.76 -4.95
CA SER A 102 -4.28 -0.61 -4.59
C SER A 102 -4.57 -1.08 -3.19
N MET A 103 -5.77 -0.74 -2.72
CA MET A 103 -6.30 -1.18 -1.44
C MET A 103 -7.81 -1.36 -1.51
N PHE A 104 -8.34 -2.21 -0.63
CA PHE A 104 -9.77 -2.48 -0.51
C PHE A 104 -10.18 -2.57 0.96
N SER A 105 -11.46 -2.33 1.22
CA SER A 105 -12.02 -2.32 2.57
C SER A 105 -13.41 -2.94 2.56
N ARG A 106 -13.61 -4.01 3.33
CA ARG A 106 -14.90 -4.66 3.58
C ARG A 106 -15.43 -4.41 5.00
N ALA A 107 -14.55 -4.05 5.93
CA ALA A 107 -14.92 -3.59 7.28
C ALA A 107 -14.42 -2.17 7.57
N PRO A 108 -15.05 -1.43 8.50
CA PRO A 108 -14.62 -0.08 8.86
C PRO A 108 -13.13 -0.01 9.22
N ASP A 109 -12.44 0.95 8.61
CA ASP A 109 -11.01 1.24 8.81
C ASP A 109 -10.02 0.13 8.42
N SER A 110 -10.48 -1.01 7.89
CA SER A 110 -9.62 -2.18 7.60
C SER A 110 -8.45 -1.88 6.66
N SER A 111 -8.67 -1.18 5.54
CA SER A 111 -7.58 -0.77 4.63
C SER A 111 -6.62 0.25 5.26
N LYS A 112 -7.16 1.15 6.09
CA LYS A 112 -6.37 2.17 6.81
C LYS A 112 -5.47 1.52 7.85
N ILE A 113 -5.99 0.51 8.54
CA ILE A 113 -5.20 -0.31 9.47
C ILE A 113 -4.07 -0.97 8.68
N ALA A 114 -4.36 -1.64 7.55
CA ALA A 114 -3.33 -2.25 6.70
C ALA A 114 -2.25 -1.23 6.26
N LEU A 115 -2.65 0.00 5.88
CA LEU A 115 -1.70 1.08 5.55
C LEU A 115 -0.81 1.48 6.72
N VAL A 116 -1.36 1.59 7.93
CA VAL A 116 -0.55 1.89 9.13
C VAL A 116 0.48 0.80 9.38
N TYR A 117 0.08 -0.47 9.28
CA TYR A 117 0.99 -1.60 9.48
C TYR A 117 2.01 -1.75 8.34
N LEU A 118 1.63 -1.44 7.09
CA LEU A 118 2.59 -1.32 5.99
C LEU A 118 3.66 -0.29 6.34
N VAL A 119 3.29 0.94 6.68
CA VAL A 119 4.30 1.99 6.93
C VAL A 119 5.21 1.61 8.10
N GLN A 120 4.68 1.05 9.18
CA GLN A 120 5.48 0.53 10.29
C GLN A 120 6.42 -0.60 9.86
N HIS A 121 5.98 -1.47 8.96
CA HIS A 121 6.81 -2.52 8.38
C HIS A 121 7.94 -1.92 7.55
N LEU A 122 7.63 -1.01 6.62
CA LEU A 122 8.62 -0.33 5.78
C LEU A 122 9.68 0.40 6.60
N GLN A 123 9.27 1.14 7.63
CA GLN A 123 10.17 1.82 8.56
C GLN A 123 11.11 0.84 9.27
N ARG A 124 10.58 -0.28 9.80
CA ARG A 124 11.38 -1.30 10.50
C ARG A 124 12.36 -2.02 9.58
N ARG A 125 12.02 -2.19 8.31
CA ARG A 125 12.87 -2.82 7.29
C ARG A 125 13.90 -1.88 6.70
N GLY A 126 13.77 -0.57 6.95
CA GLY A 126 14.69 0.45 6.43
C GLY A 126 14.42 0.84 4.98
N LEU A 127 13.19 0.64 4.48
CA LEU A 127 12.78 1.22 3.19
C LEU A 127 12.69 2.74 3.34
N VAL A 128 12.90 3.44 2.23
CA VAL A 128 13.08 4.90 2.21
C VAL A 128 12.08 5.63 1.32
N LEU A 129 11.36 4.91 0.45
CA LEU A 129 10.39 5.50 -0.47
C LEU A 129 9.10 4.67 -0.52
N LEU A 130 7.99 5.31 -0.15
CA LEU A 130 6.63 4.79 -0.35
C LEU A 130 5.94 5.64 -1.44
N ASP A 131 5.84 5.08 -2.64
CA ASP A 131 5.17 5.67 -3.80
C ASP A 131 3.68 5.35 -3.79
N THR A 132 2.85 6.36 -4.04
CA THR A 132 1.39 6.21 -4.15
C THR A 132 0.85 6.74 -5.47
N GLN A 133 1.73 7.00 -6.43
CA GLN A 133 1.49 7.49 -7.81
C GLN A 133 0.72 8.81 -7.88
N PHE A 134 -0.53 8.83 -7.45
CA PHE A 134 -1.44 9.97 -7.45
C PHE A 134 -1.89 10.33 -6.04
N ILE A 135 -2.12 11.62 -5.84
CA ILE A 135 -2.65 12.11 -4.57
C ILE A 135 -4.15 11.84 -4.49
N THR A 136 -4.62 11.49 -3.30
CA THR A 136 -6.06 11.40 -3.01
C THR A 136 -6.36 12.04 -1.67
N ASP A 137 -7.58 12.55 -1.48
CA ASP A 137 -8.01 13.09 -0.18
C ASP A 137 -7.92 12.05 0.94
N HIS A 138 -8.05 10.77 0.59
CA HIS A 138 -7.84 9.67 1.52
C HIS A 138 -6.39 9.64 2.01
N LEU A 139 -5.40 9.63 1.10
CA LEU A 139 -3.98 9.52 1.43
C LEU A 139 -3.41 10.81 2.01
N ARG A 140 -3.93 12.00 1.65
CA ARG A 140 -3.55 13.27 2.28
C ARG A 140 -3.73 13.24 3.80
N ARG A 141 -4.76 12.56 4.30
CA ARG A 141 -5.00 12.37 5.75
C ARG A 141 -3.91 11.57 6.45
N PHE A 142 -3.07 10.86 5.69
CA PHE A 142 -1.94 10.07 6.19
C PHE A 142 -0.59 10.77 6.00
N GLY A 143 -0.59 12.02 5.53
CA GLY A 143 0.63 12.77 5.25
C GLY A 143 1.18 12.58 3.83
N ALA A 144 0.38 12.03 2.91
CA ALA A 144 0.77 11.99 1.50
C ALA A 144 0.95 13.42 0.94
N VAL A 145 2.00 13.60 0.15
CA VAL A 145 2.36 14.86 -0.50
C VAL A 145 2.62 14.65 -1.98
N GLU A 146 2.45 15.71 -2.75
CA GLU A 146 2.87 15.77 -4.14
C GLU A 146 4.26 16.38 -4.21
N ILE A 147 5.16 15.73 -4.94
CA ILE A 147 6.51 16.22 -5.24
C ILE A 147 6.71 16.31 -6.74
N SER A 148 7.65 17.15 -7.17
CA SER A 148 7.99 17.24 -8.59
C SER A 148 8.54 15.89 -9.08
N ARG A 149 8.34 15.59 -10.37
CA ARG A 149 8.93 14.39 -10.98
C ARG A 149 10.44 14.30 -10.78
N SER A 150 11.14 15.43 -10.85
CA SER A 150 12.60 15.50 -10.65
C SER A 150 13.00 15.08 -9.23
N GLU A 151 12.27 15.58 -8.22
CA GLU A 151 12.48 15.20 -6.82
C GLU A 151 12.18 13.70 -6.60
N TYR A 152 11.08 13.20 -7.16
CA TYR A 152 10.75 11.77 -7.09
C TYR A 152 11.86 10.90 -7.69
N LYS A 153 12.40 11.26 -8.86
CA LYS A 153 13.48 10.51 -9.50
C LYS A 153 14.76 10.47 -8.65
N ASN A 154 15.08 11.56 -7.96
CA ASN A 154 16.21 11.59 -7.03
C ASN A 154 15.99 10.62 -5.85
N LEU A 155 14.80 10.63 -5.25
CA LEU A 155 14.44 9.69 -4.18
C LEU A 155 14.45 8.23 -4.68
N LEU A 156 13.96 7.98 -5.90
CA LEU A 156 13.96 6.66 -6.51
C LEU A 156 15.38 6.12 -6.69
N VAL A 157 16.32 6.93 -7.18
CA VAL A 157 17.73 6.52 -7.30
C VAL A 157 18.30 6.13 -5.95
N GLN A 158 18.04 6.91 -4.90
CA GLN A 158 18.48 6.59 -3.54
C GLN A 158 17.85 5.29 -3.01
N ALA A 159 16.54 5.11 -3.22
CA ALA A 159 15.83 3.89 -2.84
C ALA A 159 16.41 2.65 -3.54
N LEU A 160 16.71 2.76 -4.82
CA LEU A 160 17.35 1.70 -5.60
C LEU A 160 18.83 1.46 -5.24
N GLN A 161 19.45 2.31 -4.43
CA GLN A 161 20.80 2.05 -3.87
C GLN A 161 20.75 1.47 -2.45
N THR A 162 19.57 1.44 -1.83
CA THR A 162 19.37 0.97 -0.45
C THR A 162 19.09 -0.53 -0.43
N TRP A 163 20.06 -1.34 0.02
CA TRP A 163 19.96 -2.80 0.04
C TRP A 163 19.14 -3.32 1.22
N VAL A 164 17.82 -3.31 1.04
CA VAL A 164 16.83 -3.90 1.95
C VAL A 164 15.83 -4.72 1.14
N SER A 165 15.12 -5.62 1.80
CA SER A 165 13.96 -6.30 1.22
C SER A 165 12.73 -6.01 2.07
N PHE A 166 11.55 -6.18 1.47
CA PHE A 166 10.31 -6.23 2.22
C PHE A 166 10.40 -7.27 3.34
#